data_AF-A0A934E941-F1
#
_entry.id   AF-A0A934E941-F1
#
_cell.length_a   1.000
_cell.length_b   1.000
_cell.length_c   1.000
_cell.angle_alpha   90.00
_cell.angle_beta   90.00
_cell.angle_gamma   90.00
#
_symmetry.space_group_name_H-M   'P 1'
#
loop_
_entity.id
_entity.type
_entity.pdbx_description
1 polymer ?
#
loop_
_entity_poly.entity_id
_entity_poly.type
_entity_poly.pdbx_seq_one_letter_code
_entity_poly.pdbx_strand_id
1 'polypeptide(L)'
;MKQKSILTSIDIASLINAMKLVFPTREEVRQMVKDETKHLPSKDDFFTRMDKLSGEIQKVRDEQTLHQGQHDEINTKLERHDKRILRTEHALKLPPFAD
;
A
#
# COMPACT_ATOMS: atom_id res chain seq x y z
N MET A 1 -39.68 -45.51 25.48
CA MET A 1 -38.84 -45.39 26.70
C MET A 1 -38.54 -43.92 26.92
N LYS A 2 -38.97 -43.31 28.04
CA LYS A 2 -38.62 -41.92 28.37
C LYS A 2 -37.19 -41.91 28.94
N GLN A 3 -36.25 -41.25 28.25
CA GLN A 3 -34.91 -41.02 28.78
C GLN A 3 -35.04 -40.22 30.08
N LYS A 4 -34.68 -40.83 31.22
CA LYS A 4 -34.53 -40.12 32.48
C LYS A 4 -33.24 -39.30 32.38
N SER A 5 -33.34 -37.98 32.52
CA SER A 5 -32.18 -37.10 32.66
C SER A 5 -31.33 -37.60 33.82
N ILE A 6 -30.06 -37.90 33.55
CA ILE A 6 -29.09 -38.41 34.54
C ILE A 6 -28.60 -37.28 35.45
N LEU A 7 -28.75 -36.02 35.02
CA LEU A 7 -28.32 -34.84 35.75
C LEU A 7 -29.51 -34.17 36.45
N THR A 8 -29.31 -33.81 37.73
CA THR A 8 -30.23 -32.95 38.46
C THR A 8 -30.05 -31.49 38.04
N SER A 9 -31.05 -30.65 38.27
CA SER A 9 -30.98 -29.21 37.95
C SER A 9 -29.79 -28.50 38.61
N ILE A 10 -29.37 -28.99 39.78
CA ILE A 10 -28.23 -28.48 40.55
C ILE A 10 -26.91 -28.84 39.85
N ASP A 11 -26.79 -30.06 39.32
CA ASP A 11 -25.61 -30.50 38.57
C ASP A 11 -25.45 -29.71 37.27
N ILE A 12 -26.56 -29.42 36.57
CA ILE A 12 -26.55 -28.62 35.34
C ILE A 12 -26.08 -27.19 35.62
N ALA A 13 -26.56 -26.56 36.70
CA ALA A 13 -26.13 -25.21 37.08
C ALA A 13 -24.64 -25.16 37.44
N SER A 14 -24.15 -26.18 38.14
CA SER A 14 -22.73 -26.30 38.51
C SER A 14 -21.85 -26.47 37.27
N LEU A 15 -22.29 -27.29 36.30
CA LEU A 15 -21.58 -27.51 35.04
C LEU A 15 -21.52 -26.22 34.20
N ILE A 16 -22.63 -25.47 34.12
CA ILE A 16 -22.68 -24.18 33.42
C ILE A 16 -21.73 -23.16 34.06
N ASN A 17 -21.68 -23.10 35.40
CA ASN A 17 -20.76 -22.20 36.11
C ASN A 17 -19.30 -22.59 35.91
N ALA A 18 -18.98 -23.89 35.92
CA ALA A 18 -17.64 -24.37 35.58
C ALA A 18 -17.25 -24.01 34.14
N MET A 19 -18.18 -24.14 33.19
CA MET A 19 -17.94 -23.75 31.79
C MET A 19 -17.67 -22.25 31.64
N LYS A 20 -18.40 -21.38 32.36
CA LYS A 20 -18.15 -19.93 32.35
C LYS A 20 -16.79 -19.54 32.94
N LEU A 21 -16.20 -20.40 33.77
CA LEU A 21 -14.90 -20.16 34.39
C LEU A 21 -13.72 -20.50 33.46
N VAL A 22 -13.93 -21.43 32.52
CA VAL A 22 -12.90 -21.93 31.60
C VAL A 22 -13.03 -21.31 30.21
N PHE A 23 -14.25 -21.05 29.76
CA PHE A 23 -14.51 -20.48 28.44
C PHE A 23 -14.90 -19.02 28.55
N PRO A 24 -14.28 -18.14 27.73
CA PRO A 24 -14.70 -16.76 27.66
C PRO A 24 -16.14 -16.69 27.17
N THR A 25 -16.89 -15.80 27.81
CA THR A 25 -18.25 -15.49 27.41
C THR A 25 -18.27 -14.83 26.04
N ARG A 26 -19.42 -14.89 25.38
CA ARG A 26 -19.62 -14.25 24.08
C ARG A 26 -19.31 -12.75 24.11
N GLU A 27 -19.56 -12.08 25.23
CA GLU A 27 -19.29 -10.64 25.37
C GLU A 27 -17.79 -10.35 25.51
N GLU A 28 -17.05 -11.17 26.27
CA GLU A 28 -15.59 -11.07 26.37
C GLU A 28 -14.92 -11.30 25.01
N VAL A 29 -15.38 -12.29 24.24
CA VAL A 29 -14.90 -12.53 22.87
C VAL A 29 -15.22 -11.33 21.97
N ARG A 30 -16.43 -10.76 22.07
CA ARG A 30 -16.82 -9.59 21.28
C ARG A 30 -15.98 -8.36 21.63
N GLN A 31 -15.67 -8.18 22.91
CA GLN A 31 -14.85 -7.08 23.39
C GLN A 31 -13.40 -7.23 22.91
N MET A 32 -12.80 -8.43 23.02
CA MET A 32 -11.48 -8.70 22.45
C MET A 32 -11.43 -8.41 20.95
N VAL A 33 -12.42 -8.89 20.17
CA VAL A 33 -12.48 -8.62 18.73
C VAL A 33 -12.57 -7.12 18.47
N LYS A 34 -13.37 -6.37 19.23
CA LYS A 34 -13.42 -4.90 19.09
C LYS A 34 -12.08 -4.24 19.43
N ASP A 35 -11.45 -4.66 20.52
CA ASP A 35 -10.20 -4.06 20.98
C ASP A 35 -9.03 -4.31 20.01
N GLU A 36 -9.00 -5.48 19.37
CA GLU A 36 -8.00 -5.80 18.35
C GLU A 36 -8.30 -5.13 17.00
N THR A 37 -9.58 -5.01 16.62
CA THR A 37 -9.98 -4.47 15.31
C THR A 37 -10.23 -2.97 15.29
N LYS A 38 -10.23 -2.27 16.43
CA LYS A 38 -10.53 -0.82 16.51
C LYS A 38 -9.60 0.08 15.70
N HIS A 39 -8.39 -0.39 15.41
CA HIS A 39 -7.40 0.36 14.63
C HIS A 39 -7.37 -0.06 13.16
N LEU A 40 -8.10 -1.12 12.80
CA LEU A 40 -8.22 -1.50 11.40
C LEU A 40 -9.08 -0.46 10.69
N PRO A 41 -8.62 0.06 9.54
CA PRO A 41 -9.46 0.91 8.72
C PRO A 41 -10.71 0.15 8.30
N SER A 42 -11.81 0.87 8.11
CA SER A 42 -12.97 0.27 7.46
C SER A 42 -12.60 -0.15 6.04
N LYS A 43 -13.41 -1.05 5.47
CA LYS A 43 -13.25 -1.46 4.07
C LYS A 43 -13.20 -0.23 3.14
N ASP A 44 -14.11 0.71 3.34
CA ASP A 44 -14.22 1.91 2.51
C ASP A 44 -13.03 2.86 2.71
N ASP A 45 -12.55 3.02 3.95
CA ASP A 45 -11.34 3.82 4.23
C ASP A 45 -10.10 3.22 3.57
N PHE A 46 -9.99 1.89 3.60
CA PHE A 46 -8.89 1.18 2.97
C PHE A 46 -8.89 1.40 1.45
N PHE A 47 -10.02 1.15 0.78
CA PHE A 47 -10.13 1.34 -0.67
C PHE A 47 -9.93 2.80 -1.06
N THR A 48 -10.49 3.75 -0.32
CA THR A 48 -10.29 5.18 -0.58
C THR A 48 -8.81 5.57 -0.51
N ARG A 49 -8.07 5.07 0.50
CA ARG A 49 -6.62 5.33 0.63
C ARG A 49 -5.83 4.68 -0.49
N MET A 50 -6.17 3.45 -0.86
CA MET A 50 -5.49 2.72 -1.94
C MET A 50 -5.74 3.34 -3.31
N ASP A 51 -6.95 3.80 -3.58
CA ASP A 51 -7.30 4.49 -4.83
C ASP A 51 -6.53 5.81 -4.94
N LYS A 52 -6.49 6.59 -3.84
CA LYS A 52 -5.71 7.83 -3.78
C LYS A 52 -4.22 7.57 -4.03
N LEU A 53 -3.65 6.59 -3.34
CA LEU A 53 -2.24 6.22 -3.49
C LEU A 53 -1.94 5.77 -4.92
N SER A 54 -2.81 4.95 -5.52
CA SER A 54 -2.65 4.48 -6.89
C SER A 54 -2.70 5.63 -7.89
N GLY A 55 -3.59 6.60 -7.67
CA GLY A 55 -3.65 7.82 -8.48
C GLY A 55 -2.39 8.68 -8.37
N GLU A 56 -1.82 8.81 -7.18
CA GLU A 56 -0.54 9.54 -6.98
C GLU A 56 0.63 8.82 -7.67
N ILE A 57 0.71 7.49 -7.54
CA ILE A 57 1.73 6.68 -8.22
C ILE A 57 1.63 6.82 -9.74
N GLN A 58 0.40 6.81 -10.28
CA GLN A 58 0.20 6.97 -11.72
C GLN A 58 0.70 8.33 -12.21
N LYS A 59 0.36 9.42 -11.49
CA LYS A 59 0.85 10.77 -11.83
C LYS A 59 2.36 10.85 -11.88
N VAL A 60 3.04 10.30 -10.87
CA VAL A 60 4.51 10.29 -10.81
C VAL A 60 5.11 9.53 -12.00
N ARG A 61 4.51 8.39 -12.40
CA ARG A 61 4.96 7.63 -13.57
C ARG A 61 4.77 8.40 -14.87
N ASP A 62 3.65 9.09 -15.01
CA ASP A 62 3.36 9.90 -16.19
C ASP A 62 4.36 11.07 -16.31
N GLU A 63 4.62 11.76 -15.19
CA GLU A 63 5.63 12.83 -15.11
C GLU A 63 7.03 12.30 -15.45
N GLN A 64 7.44 11.16 -14.87
CA GLN A 64 8.75 10.57 -15.14
C GLN A 64 8.91 10.19 -16.62
N THR A 65 7.85 9.64 -17.24
CA THR A 65 7.84 9.29 -18.66
C THR A 65 7.97 10.53 -19.53
N LEU A 66 7.25 11.60 -19.19
CA LEU A 66 7.36 12.89 -19.89
C LEU A 66 8.78 13.46 -19.79
N HIS A 67 9.35 13.49 -18.59
CA HIS A 67 10.71 13.99 -18.36
C HIS A 67 11.76 13.18 -19.12
N GLN A 68 11.61 11.85 -19.18
CA GLN A 68 12.52 11.01 -19.96
C GLN A 68 12.48 11.41 -21.45
N GLY A 69 11.28 11.56 -22.04
CA GLY A 69 11.16 11.98 -23.43
C GLY A 69 11.76 13.37 -23.69
N GLN A 70 11.60 14.31 -22.75
CA GLN A 70 12.22 15.64 -22.83
C GLN A 70 13.75 15.57 -22.77
N HIS A 71 14.31 14.74 -21.88
CA HIS A 71 15.76 14.54 -21.80
C HIS A 71 16.32 13.94 -23.08
N ASP A 72 15.63 12.96 -23.68
CA ASP A 72 16.05 12.36 -24.94
C ASP A 72 16.08 13.40 -26.08
N GLU A 73 15.08 14.29 -26.13
CA GLU A 73 15.03 15.39 -27.10
C GLU A 73 16.17 16.39 -26.88
N ILE A 74 16.41 16.79 -25.63
CA ILE A 74 17.48 17.73 -25.26
C ILE A 74 18.85 17.14 -25.63
N ASN A 75 19.10 15.88 -25.27
CA ASN A 75 20.35 15.20 -25.60
C ASN A 75 20.56 15.12 -27.10
N THR A 76 19.51 14.78 -27.86
CA THR A 76 19.58 14.77 -29.33
C THR A 76 19.90 16.16 -29.90
N LYS A 77 19.33 17.24 -29.34
CA LYS A 77 19.62 18.62 -29.76
C LYS A 77 21.05 19.02 -29.42
N LEU A 78 21.53 18.69 -28.21
CA LEU A 78 22.90 18.93 -27.77
C LEU A 78 23.90 18.27 -28.73
N GLU A 79 23.73 16.98 -29.01
CA GLU A 79 24.61 16.28 -29.96
C GLU A 79 24.64 16.93 -31.36
N ARG A 80 23.49 17.43 -31.84
CA ARG A 80 23.43 18.15 -33.12
C ARG A 80 24.17 19.47 -33.06
N HIS A 81 24.07 20.18 -31.94
CA HIS A 81 24.77 21.44 -31.72
C HIS A 81 26.28 21.19 -31.64
N ASP A 82 26.74 20.21 -30.86
CA ASP A 82 28.17 19.87 -30.75
C ASP A 82 28.76 19.52 -32.11
N LYS A 83 28.06 18.71 -32.91
CA LYS A 83 28.47 18.38 -34.29
C LYS A 83 28.51 19.60 -35.22
N ARG A 84 27.70 20.64 -34.98
CA ARG A 84 27.72 21.88 -35.78
C ARG A 84 28.84 22.80 -35.32
N ILE A 85 29.08 22.88 -34.01
CA ILE A 85 30.17 23.65 -33.41
C ILE A 85 31.50 23.10 -33.91
N LEU A 86 31.75 21.79 -33.77
CA LEU A 86 32.96 21.13 -34.26
C LEU A 86 33.23 21.40 -35.75
N ARG A 87 32.19 21.33 -36.59
CA ARG A 87 32.30 21.66 -38.02
C ARG A 87 32.72 23.12 -38.25
N THR A 88 32.20 24.03 -37.44
CA THR A 88 32.47 25.47 -37.53
C THR A 88 33.87 25.79 -37.02
N GLU A 89 34.28 25.21 -35.88
CA GLU A 89 35.62 25.33 -35.33
C GLU A 89 36.67 24.84 -36.33
N HIS A 90 36.46 23.67 -36.93
CA HIS A 90 37.33 23.15 -37.97
C HIS A 90 37.42 24.08 -39.18
N ALA A 91 36.29 24.62 -39.67
CA ALA A 91 36.27 25.54 -40.79
C ALA A 91 37.02 26.85 -40.50
N LEU A 92 36.95 27.33 -39.26
CA LEU A 92 37.59 28.57 -38.80
C LEU A 92 38.99 28.36 -38.21
N LYS A 93 39.47 27.11 -38.14
CA LYS A 93 40.73 26.71 -37.48
C LYS A 93 40.82 27.18 -36.02
N LEU A 94 39.68 27.18 -35.33
CA LEU A 94 39.61 27.49 -33.92
C LEU A 94 40.03 26.25 -33.10
N PRO A 95 40.66 26.43 -31.93
CA PRO A 95 40.85 25.32 -31.00
C PRO A 95 39.47 24.79 -30.55
N PRO A 96 39.36 23.49 -30.23
CA PRO A 96 38.12 22.94 -29.70
C PRO A 96 37.73 23.67 -28.40
N PHE A 97 36.45 23.98 -28.25
CA PHE A 97 35.92 24.45 -26.97
C PHE A 97 36.24 23.40 -25.88
N ALA A 98 36.99 23.80 -24.86
CA ALA A 98 37.42 22.90 -23.78
C ALA A 98 36.22 22.43 -22.93
N ASP A 99 36.29 21.19 -22.43
CA ASP A 99 35.38 20.64 -21.41
C ASP A 99 35.50 21.38 -20.06
#